data_AF-A0A058ZUC7-F1
#
_entry.id   AF-A0A058ZUC7-F1
#
_cell.length_a   1.000
_cell.length_b   1.000
_cell.length_c   1.000
_cell.angle_alpha   90.00
_cell.angle_beta   90.00
_cell.angle_gamma   90.00
#
_symmetry.space_group_name_H-M   'P 1'
#
loop_
_entity.id
_entity.type
_entity.pdbx_description
1 polymer ?
#
loop_
_entity_poly.entity_id
_entity_poly.type
_entity_poly.pdbx_seq_one_letter_code
_entity_poly.pdbx_strand_id
1 'polypeptide(L)'
;MDVLAEMLIAIDAGNKEGLRQEIIVDLVEQCCTYKQRVVHLVNSTLDESLLRQGLALNDDLQRVPAKHGVIASGTSVLAEKTPLGPSGTTTDVKGPLLDIGDNSEKPDER
;
A
#
# COMPACT_ATOMS: atom_id res chain seq x y z
N MET A 1 -2.46 10.87 -14.68
CA MET A 1 -2.44 9.76 -13.70
C MET A 1 -2.87 8.46 -14.34
N ASP A 2 -3.98 8.47 -15.08
CA ASP A 2 -4.52 7.27 -15.74
C ASP A 2 -3.57 6.71 -16.80
N VAL A 3 -2.93 7.56 -17.61
CA VAL A 3 -1.93 7.14 -18.61
C VAL A 3 -0.76 6.37 -17.98
N LEU A 4 -0.18 6.86 -16.86
CA LEU A 4 0.90 6.15 -16.17
C LEU A 4 0.38 4.86 -15.53
N ALA A 5 -0.84 4.85 -15.00
CA ALA A 5 -1.46 3.63 -14.47
C ALA A 5 -1.69 2.57 -15.56
N GLU A 6 -2.13 2.97 -16.75
CA GLU A 6 -2.32 2.11 -17.92
C GLU A 6 -0.98 1.58 -18.44
N MET A 7 0.06 2.43 -18.53
CA MET A 7 1.42 2.01 -18.88
C MET A 7 1.98 1.01 -17.88
N LEU A 8 1.75 1.20 -16.58
CA LEU A 8 2.16 0.26 -15.53
C LEU A 8 1.38 -1.07 -15.58
N ILE A 9 0.11 -1.08 -16.02
CA ILE A 9 -0.68 -2.31 -16.22
C ILE A 9 -0.21 -3.08 -17.45
N ALA A 10 0.25 -2.38 -18.49
CA ALA A 10 0.76 -2.98 -19.72
C ALA A 10 2.15 -3.62 -19.55
N ILE A 11 2.88 -3.30 -18.47
CA ILE A 11 4.14 -3.96 -18.14
C ILE A 11 3.84 -5.29 -17.44
N ASP A 12 4.20 -6.38 -18.09
CA ASP A 12 4.14 -7.72 -17.51
C ASP A 12 5.06 -7.81 -16.28
N ALA A 13 4.62 -8.48 -15.20
CA ALA A 13 5.34 -8.57 -13.92
C ALA A 13 6.72 -9.25 -14.05
N GLY A 14 6.95 -9.97 -15.16
CA GLY A 14 8.25 -10.54 -15.51
C GLY A 14 9.21 -9.60 -16.25
N ASN A 15 8.75 -8.45 -16.76
CA ASN A 15 9.53 -7.55 -17.61
C ASN A 15 9.99 -6.29 -16.84
N LYS A 16 10.96 -6.47 -15.95
CA LYS A 16 11.57 -5.37 -15.17
C LYS A 16 12.31 -4.34 -16.02
N GLU A 17 12.63 -4.67 -17.28
CA GLU A 17 13.23 -3.74 -18.24
C GLU A 17 12.22 -2.67 -18.70
N GLY A 18 10.93 -3.05 -18.81
CA GLY A 18 9.86 -2.13 -19.17
C GLY A 18 9.68 -0.99 -18.17
N LEU A 19 9.86 -1.29 -16.87
CA LEU A 19 9.84 -0.28 -15.79
C LEU A 19 11.00 0.73 -15.85
N ARG A 20 12.11 0.37 -16.50
CA ARG A 20 13.28 1.25 -16.66
C ARG A 20 13.17 2.19 -17.86
N GLN A 21 12.09 2.12 -18.63
CA GLN A 21 11.85 3.09 -19.69
C GLN A 21 11.86 4.50 -19.07
N GLU A 22 12.72 5.37 -19.61
CA GLU A 22 12.97 6.73 -19.14
C GLU A 22 11.65 7.48 -18.92
N ILE A 23 10.70 7.34 -19.85
CA ILE A 23 9.37 7.93 -19.75
C ILE A 23 8.58 7.51 -18.49
N ILE A 24 8.71 6.26 -18.04
CA ILE A 24 8.01 5.74 -16.85
C ILE A 24 8.68 6.27 -15.58
N VAL A 25 10.00 6.30 -15.56
CA VAL A 25 10.78 6.86 -14.44
C VAL A 25 10.46 8.35 -14.28
N ASP A 26 10.48 9.11 -15.37
CA ASP A 26 10.17 10.54 -15.38
C ASP A 26 8.73 10.82 -14.96
N LEU A 27 7.77 10.02 -15.43
CA LEU A 27 6.36 10.16 -15.05
C LEU A 27 6.16 9.85 -13.56
N VAL A 28 6.86 8.87 -12.99
CA VAL A 28 6.80 8.55 -11.55
C VAL A 28 7.44 9.67 -10.72
N GLU A 29 8.57 10.21 -11.14
CA GLU A 29 9.23 11.34 -10.46
C GLU A 29 8.35 12.60 -10.47
N GLN A 30 7.71 12.89 -11.60
CA GLN A 30 6.74 13.97 -11.71
C GLN A 30 5.56 13.77 -10.75
N CYS A 31 5.03 12.54 -10.62
CA CYS A 31 3.97 12.22 -9.66
C CYS A 31 4.41 12.49 -8.21
N CYS A 32 5.64 12.11 -7.85
CA CYS A 32 6.21 12.41 -6.53
C CYS A 32 6.32 13.92 -6.26
N THR A 33 6.76 14.68 -7.25
CA THR A 33 6.85 16.15 -7.18
C THR A 33 5.47 16.80 -7.04
N TYR A 34 4.49 16.35 -7.84
CA TYR A 34 3.12 16.83 -7.73
C TYR A 34 2.50 16.50 -6.38
N LYS A 35 2.77 15.31 -5.83
CA LYS A 35 2.31 14.95 -4.48
C LYS A 35 2.82 15.93 -3.44
N GLN A 36 4.10 16.29 -3.47
CA GLN A 36 4.66 17.28 -2.54
C GLN A 36 3.97 18.64 -2.66
N ARG A 37 3.70 19.11 -3.89
CA ARG A 37 3.00 20.38 -4.13
C ARG A 37 1.56 20.34 -3.63
N VAL A 38 0.85 19.24 -3.84
CA VAL A 38 -0.52 19.04 -3.35
C VAL A 38 -0.57 19.00 -1.82
N VAL A 39 0.38 18.31 -1.16
CA VAL A 39 0.49 18.32 0.31
C VAL A 39 0.70 19.74 0.83
N HIS A 40 1.59 20.52 0.20
CA HIS A 40 1.81 21.91 0.59
C HIS A 40 0.55 22.77 0.43
N LEU A 41 -0.19 22.59 -0.68
CA LEU A 41 -1.46 23.28 -0.93
C LEU A 41 -2.52 22.93 0.13
N VAL A 42 -2.71 21.64 0.41
CA VAL A 42 -3.67 21.15 1.42
C VAL A 42 -3.34 21.69 2.82
N ASN A 43 -2.05 21.83 3.15
CA ASN A 43 -1.60 22.34 4.44
C ASN A 43 -1.69 23.87 4.59
N SER A 44 -1.92 24.61 3.51
CA SER A 44 -1.92 26.08 3.51
C SER A 44 -3.26 26.71 3.09
N THR A 45 -4.17 25.93 2.49
CA THR A 45 -5.47 26.43 2.04
C THR A 45 -6.49 26.52 3.18
N LEU A 46 -7.29 27.60 3.16
CA LEU A 46 -8.48 27.76 4.01
C LEU A 46 -9.79 27.54 3.22
N ASP A 47 -9.70 27.40 1.89
CA ASP A 47 -10.83 27.09 1.03
C ASP A 47 -11.15 25.59 1.12
N GLU A 48 -12.31 25.26 1.70
CA GLU A 48 -12.76 23.87 1.88
C GLU A 48 -12.98 23.13 0.56
N SER A 49 -13.41 23.81 -0.50
CA SER A 49 -13.62 23.17 -1.80
C SER A 49 -12.29 22.80 -2.43
N LEU A 50 -11.31 23.72 -2.34
CA LEU A 50 -9.94 23.46 -2.78
C LEU A 50 -9.27 22.38 -1.92
N LEU A 51 -9.53 22.36 -0.61
CA LEU A 51 -9.06 21.32 0.30
C LEU A 51 -9.59 19.93 -0.09
N ARG A 52 -10.90 19.80 -0.29
CA ARG A 52 -11.53 18.53 -0.72
C ARG A 52 -10.94 18.04 -2.05
N GLN A 53 -10.77 18.94 -3.01
CA GLN A 53 -10.19 18.60 -4.30
C GLN A 53 -8.70 18.23 -4.20
N GLY A 54 -7.95 18.95 -3.36
CA GLY A 54 -6.54 18.66 -3.09
C GLY A 54 -6.33 17.30 -2.41
N LEU A 55 -7.20 16.93 -1.48
CA LEU A 55 -7.18 15.60 -0.84
C LEU A 55 -7.48 14.47 -1.83
N ALA A 56 -8.55 14.61 -2.64
CA ALA A 56 -8.87 13.62 -3.67
C ALA A 56 -7.70 13.43 -4.67
N LEU A 57 -7.07 14.53 -5.09
CA LEU A 57 -5.90 14.47 -5.96
C LEU A 57 -4.68 13.82 -5.25
N ASN A 58 -4.51 14.03 -3.94
CA ASN A 58 -3.46 13.38 -3.17
C ASN A 58 -3.62 11.85 -3.13
N ASP A 59 -4.86 11.39 -2.92
CA ASP A 59 -5.19 9.95 -2.91
C ASP A 59 -4.91 9.31 -4.27
N ASP A 60 -5.27 10.01 -5.36
CA ASP A 60 -4.96 9.57 -6.72
C ASP A 60 -3.45 9.50 -6.98
N LEU A 61 -2.69 10.49 -6.46
CA LEU A 61 -1.23 10.55 -6.51
C LEU A 61 -0.51 9.48 -5.69
N GLN A 62 -1.11 8.98 -4.61
CA GLN A 62 -0.54 7.87 -3.85
C GLN A 62 -0.66 6.52 -4.57
N ARG A 63 -1.73 6.33 -5.35
CA ARG A 63 -2.04 5.04 -5.99
C ARG A 63 -1.05 4.64 -7.08
N VAL A 64 -0.43 5.61 -7.77
CA VAL A 64 0.48 5.33 -8.89
C VAL A 64 1.89 4.89 -8.47
N PRO A 65 2.57 5.57 -7.53
CA PRO A 65 3.86 5.11 -7.00
C PRO A 65 3.76 3.75 -6.26
N ALA A 66 2.65 3.49 -5.58
CA ALA A 66 2.42 2.21 -4.91
C ALA A 66 2.41 1.04 -5.90
N LYS A 67 1.76 1.20 -7.06
CA LYS A 67 1.76 0.18 -8.14
C LYS A 67 3.15 -0.03 -8.71
N HIS A 68 3.90 1.04 -8.99
CA HIS A 68 5.29 0.93 -9.45
C HIS A 68 6.18 0.17 -8.44
N GLY A 69 6.05 0.46 -7.14
CA GLY A 69 6.79 -0.23 -6.09
C GLY A 69 6.49 -1.74 -6.00
N VAL A 70 5.22 -2.13 -6.14
CA VAL A 70 4.80 -3.55 -6.12
C VAL A 70 5.38 -4.32 -7.32
N ILE A 71 5.34 -3.74 -8.53
CA ILE A 71 5.88 -4.37 -9.75
C ILE A 71 7.42 -4.41 -9.69
N ALA A 72 8.07 -3.34 -9.22
CA ALA A 72 9.53 -3.28 -9.07
C ALA A 72 10.06 -4.28 -8.02
N SER A 73 9.31 -4.46 -6.92
CA SER A 73 9.63 -5.43 -5.85
C SER A 73 9.41 -6.89 -6.28
N GLY A 74 8.77 -7.15 -7.42
CA GLY A 74 8.51 -8.51 -7.91
C GLY A 74 7.46 -9.27 -7.10
N THR A 75 6.74 -8.59 -6.19
CA THR A 75 5.63 -9.17 -5.45
C THR A 75 4.41 -9.16 -6.38
N SER A 76 4.37 -10.11 -7.32
CA SER A 76 3.11 -10.49 -7.96
C SER A 76 2.15 -10.85 -6.82
N VAL A 77 1.20 -9.96 -6.51
CA VAL A 77 0.00 -10.38 -5.81
C VAL A 77 -0.67 -11.33 -6.78
N LEU A 78 -0.34 -12.61 -6.63
CA LEU A 78 -1.12 -13.72 -7.13
C LEU A 78 -2.48 -13.52 -6.46
N ALA A 79 -3.36 -12.80 -7.16
CA ALA A 79 -4.78 -12.89 -6.91
C ALA A 79 -5.09 -14.38 -7.08
N GLU A 80 -5.20 -15.08 -5.96
CA GLU A 80 -5.68 -16.45 -5.88
C GLU A 80 -7.07 -16.48 -6.53
N LYS A 81 -7.08 -16.75 -7.83
CA LYS A 81 -8.19 -17.36 -8.51
C LYS A 81 -7.82 -18.83 -8.64
N THR A 82 -8.23 -19.66 -7.68
CA THR A 82 -8.56 -21.07 -7.98
C THR A 82 -9.68 -21.55 -7.04
N PRO A 83 -10.67 -22.29 -7.56
CA PRO A 83 -11.87 -22.70 -6.83
C PRO A 83 -11.62 -23.98 -6.00
N LEU A 84 -12.34 -24.07 -4.87
CA LEU A 84 -12.85 -25.28 -4.19
C LEU A 84 -12.11 -26.61 -4.41
N GLY A 85 -11.53 -27.12 -3.32
CA GLY A 85 -11.27 -28.55 -3.12
C GLY A 85 -11.05 -28.87 -1.63
N PRO A 86 -11.88 -29.72 -0.98
CA PRO A 86 -11.67 -30.13 0.40
C PRO A 86 -10.86 -31.43 0.43
N SER A 87 -9.75 -31.50 1.18
CA SER A 87 -9.34 -32.73 1.91
C SER A 87 -7.99 -32.55 2.61
N GLY A 88 -7.88 -33.10 3.83
CA GLY A 88 -6.63 -33.37 4.55
C GLY A 88 -6.56 -32.70 5.93
N THR A 89 -7.28 -33.15 6.99
CA THR A 89 -6.85 -34.17 7.99
C THR A 89 -5.33 -34.14 8.27
N THR A 90 -4.77 -34.01 9.48
CA THR A 90 -5.17 -34.31 10.87
C THR A 90 -3.99 -33.93 11.79
N THR A 91 -4.26 -33.75 13.10
CA THR A 91 -3.32 -33.81 14.27
C THR A 91 -2.24 -32.71 14.34
N ASP A 92 -1.92 -32.10 15.48
CA ASP A 92 -1.69 -32.67 16.80
C ASP A 92 -1.76 -31.58 17.89
N VAL A 93 -2.14 -32.00 19.09
CA VAL A 93 -2.40 -31.20 20.29
C VAL A 93 -1.10 -31.05 21.09
N LYS A 94 -0.57 -29.83 21.26
CA LYS A 94 0.18 -29.48 22.49
C LYS A 94 0.39 -27.97 22.66
N GLY A 95 -0.57 -27.30 23.29
CA GLY A 95 -0.31 -26.02 23.97
C GLY A 95 0.26 -26.29 25.36
N PRO A 96 1.34 -25.62 25.80
CA PRO A 96 1.70 -25.62 27.21
C PRO A 96 0.73 -24.71 27.96
N LEU A 97 -0.21 -25.36 28.64
CA LEU A 97 -0.87 -24.87 29.85
C LEU A 97 0.22 -24.52 30.87
N LEU A 98 0.36 -23.25 31.23
CA LEU A 98 1.06 -22.83 32.44
C LEU A 98 0.18 -21.86 33.22
N ASP A 99 0.29 -22.04 34.52
CA ASP A 99 -0.76 -22.01 35.52
C ASP A 99 -0.84 -20.64 36.22
N ILE A 100 -1.97 -20.43 36.87
CA ILE A 100 -2.43 -19.22 37.53
C ILE A 100 -1.51 -18.85 38.71
N GLY A 101 -1.16 -17.57 38.82
CA GLY A 101 -0.54 -16.97 40.00
C GLY A 101 -1.10 -15.57 40.26
N ASP A 102 -2.23 -15.52 40.94
CA ASP A 102 -2.85 -14.35 41.56
C ASP A 102 -1.98 -13.80 42.72
N ASN A 103 -1.80 -12.47 42.84
CA ASN A 103 -1.93 -11.69 44.10
C ASN A 103 -1.55 -10.19 43.93
N SER A 104 -2.56 -9.32 43.98
CA SER A 104 -2.71 -8.02 44.68
C SER A 104 -1.53 -7.05 44.94
N GLU A 105 -1.59 -5.80 44.46
CA GLU A 105 -1.92 -4.56 45.23
C GLU A 105 -1.58 -3.22 44.48
N LYS A 106 -2.65 -2.44 44.21
CA LYS A 106 -2.91 -0.96 44.18
C LYS A 106 -1.88 0.08 43.66
N PRO A 107 -2.36 1.17 43.00
CA PRO A 107 -1.56 2.33 42.63
C PRO A 107 -1.50 3.35 43.79
N ASP A 108 -0.36 4.02 43.99
CA ASP A 108 -0.29 5.23 44.82
C ASP A 108 0.18 6.42 43.99
N GLU A 109 -0.58 7.49 44.15
CA GLU A 109 -0.59 8.75 43.42
C GLU A 109 0.10 9.79 44.30
N ARG A 110 1.23 10.36 43.86
CA ARG A 110 1.62 11.73 44.25
C ARG A 110 2.65 12.37 43.33
#